data_AF-A0A9X8F822-F1
#
_entry.id   AF-A0A9X8F822-F1
#
_cell.length_a   1.000
_cell.length_b   1.000
_cell.length_c   1.000
_cell.angle_alpha   90.00
_cell.angle_beta   90.00
_cell.angle_gamma   90.00
#
_symmetry.space_group_name_H-M   'P 1'
#
loop_
_entity.id
_entity.type
_entity.pdbx_description
1 polymer ?
#
loop_
_entity_poly.entity_id
_entity_poly.type
_entity_poly.pdbx_seq_one_letter_code
_entity_poly.pdbx_strand_id
1 'polypeptide(L)' 'MNYSSFFNKKFEYSKNNNHIVVLGDSIEIMKNMNKSTVDLIFADEPYNIGKDFGNNKDTWNILNEIKNGLYKPFEF' A
#
# COMPACT_ATOMS: atom_id res chain seq x y z
N MET A 1 -14.60 -4.00 -14.84
CA MET A 1 -14.82 -3.93 -13.37
C MET A 1 -15.31 -2.54 -12.97
N ASN A 2 -16.32 -2.41 -12.10
CA ASN A 2 -16.77 -1.09 -11.63
C ASN A 2 -15.90 -0.63 -10.44
N TYR A 3 -15.14 0.45 -10.59
CA TYR A 3 -14.25 0.97 -9.54
C TYR A 3 -15.02 1.43 -8.28
N SER A 4 -16.22 2.01 -8.46
CA SER A 4 -16.99 2.55 -7.33
C SER A 4 -17.57 1.46 -6.42
N SER A 5 -17.46 0.18 -6.78
CA SER A 5 -17.89 -0.92 -5.93
C SER A 5 -16.80 -1.46 -5.01
N PHE A 6 -15.56 -0.96 -5.10
CA PHE A 6 -14.44 -1.47 -4.29
C PHE A 6 -14.05 -0.56 -3.13
N PHE A 7 -14.20 0.76 -3.29
CA PHE A 7 -13.71 1.72 -2.32
C PHE A 7 -14.81 2.66 -1.83
N ASN A 8 -14.82 2.92 -0.53
CA ASN A 8 -15.70 3.89 0.13
C ASN A 8 -15.21 5.34 0.00
N LYS A 9 -14.02 5.52 -0.58
CA LYS A 9 -13.35 6.81 -0.79
C LYS A 9 -12.77 6.86 -2.21
N LYS A 10 -12.63 8.06 -2.78
CA LYS A 10 -11.94 8.28 -4.07
C LYS A 10 -10.42 8.34 -3.86
N PHE A 11 -9.70 7.61 -4.70
CA PHE A 11 -8.24 7.65 -4.79
C PHE A 11 -7.80 7.97 -6.22
N GLU A 12 -6.54 8.35 -6.40
CA GLU A 12 -5.93 8.40 -7.73
C GLU A 12 -5.69 6.96 -8.22
N TYR A 13 -6.04 6.66 -9.48
CA TYR A 13 -5.89 5.33 -10.03
C TYR A 13 -5.74 5.34 -11.56
N SER A 14 -5.14 4.27 -12.08
CA SER A 14 -5.19 3.88 -13.49
C SER A 14 -5.86 2.51 -13.61
N LYS A 15 -6.61 2.27 -14.68
CA LYS A 15 -7.30 0.99 -14.87
C LYS A 15 -7.38 0.59 -16.34
N ASN A 16 -7.56 -0.72 -16.55
CA ASN A 16 -8.07 -1.27 -17.80
C ASN A 16 -9.30 -2.15 -17.50
N ASN A 17 -9.63 -3.07 -18.40
CA ASN A 17 -10.82 -3.93 -18.25
C ASN A 17 -10.77 -4.81 -17.00
N ASN A 18 -9.57 -5.27 -16.61
CA ASN A 18 -9.35 -6.35 -15.64
C ASN A 18 -8.43 -5.95 -14.48
N HIS A 19 -7.70 -4.83 -14.58
CA HIS A 19 -6.70 -4.42 -13.61
C HIS A 19 -6.89 -2.99 -13.18
N ILE A 20 -6.54 -2.71 -11.93
CA ILE A 20 -6.57 -1.38 -11.32
C ILE A 20 -5.25 -1.20 -10.56
N VAL A 21 -4.62 -0.05 -10.75
CA VAL A 21 -3.46 0.41 -9.99
C VAL A 21 -3.91 1.66 -9.25
N VAL A 22 -3.84 1.63 -7.92
CA VAL A 22 -4.24 2.76 -7.06
C VAL A 22 -2.97 3.38 -6.49
N LEU A 23 -2.86 4.71 -6.60
CA LEU A 23 -1.72 5.46 -6.07
C LEU A 23 -2.09 6.03 -4.69
N GLY A 24 -1.32 5.65 -3.66
CA GLY A 24 -1.47 6.18 -2.31
C GLY A 24 -0.90 5.24 -1.24
N ASP A 25 -1.14 5.60 0.02
CA ASP A 25 -0.79 4.77 1.19
C ASP A 25 -1.62 3.48 1.19
N SER A 26 -0.94 2.33 1.21
CA SER A 26 -1.59 1.03 1.07
C SER A 26 -2.55 0.73 2.23
N ILE A 27 -2.22 1.14 3.46
CA ILE A 27 -3.03 0.90 4.65
C ILE A 27 -4.31 1.74 4.59
N GLU A 28 -4.22 3.02 4.23
CA GLU A 28 -5.38 3.90 4.05
C GLU A 28 -6.32 3.38 2.96
N ILE A 29 -5.75 2.97 1.83
CA ILE A 29 -6.51 2.41 0.71
C ILE A 29 -7.26 1.14 1.15
N MET A 30 -6.55 0.19 1.76
CA MET A 30 -7.13 -1.08 2.22
C MET A 30 -8.23 -0.88 3.28
N LYS A 31 -8.06 0.07 4.21
CA LYS A 31 -9.09 0.42 5.21
C LYS A 31 -10.38 0.95 4.58
N ASN A 32 -10.30 1.54 3.40
CA ASN A 32 -11.45 2.05 2.67
C ASN A 32 -12.01 1.05 1.65
N MET A 33 -11.42 -0.14 1.52
CA MET A 33 -11.97 -1.20 0.67
C MET A 33 -13.23 -1.82 1.29
N ASN A 34 -14.14 -2.26 0.42
CA ASN A 34 -15.28 -3.04 0.82
C ASN A 34 -14.85 -4.42 1.34
N LYS A 35 -15.50 -4.87 2.42
CA LYS A 35 -15.22 -6.17 3.05
C LYS A 35 -15.45 -7.32 2.08
N SER A 36 -14.67 -8.39 2.24
CA SER A 36 -14.82 -9.66 1.49
C SER A 36 -14.76 -9.49 -0.04
N THR A 37 -13.93 -8.59 -0.53
CA THR A 37 -13.73 -8.33 -1.98
C THR A 37 -12.40 -8.88 -2.53
N VAL A 38 -11.59 -9.49 -1.67
CA VAL A 38 -10.25 -9.99 -2.00
C VAL A 38 -10.14 -11.45 -1.62
N ASP A 39 -9.81 -12.29 -2.59
CA ASP A 39 -9.62 -13.73 -2.39
C ASP A 39 -8.15 -14.08 -2.03
N LEU A 40 -7.19 -13.29 -2.53
CA LEU A 40 -5.75 -13.54 -2.39
C LEU A 40 -4.97 -12.22 -2.32
N ILE A 41 -4.02 -12.12 -1.39
CA ILE A 41 -3.13 -10.96 -1.22
C ILE A 41 -1.68 -11.42 -1.42
N PHE A 42 -0.97 -10.69 -2.26
CA PHE A 42 0.49 -10.72 -2.33
C PHE A 42 1.02 -9.42 -1.73
N ALA A 43 1.91 -9.52 -0.75
CA ALA A 43 2.56 -8.38 -0.12
C ALA A 43 4.07 -8.61 -0.11
N ASP A 44 4.80 -7.58 -0.52
CA ASP A 44 6.26 -7.49 -0.47
C ASP A 44 6.57 -6.09 0.07
N GLU A 45 6.52 -5.95 1.39
CA GLU A 45 6.72 -4.69 2.09
C GLU A 45 8.18 -4.19 1.99
N PRO A 46 8.41 -2.86 2.03
CA PRO A 46 9.79 -2.35 2.06
C PRO A 46 10.51 -2.81 3.33
N TYR A 47 11.50 -3.68 3.17
CA TYR A 47 12.30 -4.25 4.26
C TYR A 47 13.40 -3.33 4.80
N ASN A 48 13.57 -2.13 4.22
CA ASN A 48 14.61 -1.17 4.61
C ASN A 48 16.02 -1.75 4.67
N ILE A 49 16.32 -2.67 3.76
CA ILE A 49 17.62 -3.36 3.66
C ILE A 49 18.71 -2.50 3.00
N GLY A 50 18.45 -1.20 2.77
CA GLY A 50 19.39 -0.28 2.13
C GLY A 50 19.63 -0.60 0.65
N LYS A 51 18.63 -1.16 -0.04
CA LYS A 51 18.76 -1.57 -1.44
C LYS A 51 19.05 -0.36 -2.32
N ASP A 52 20.10 -0.46 -3.11
CA ASP A 52 20.50 0.59 -4.05
C ASP A 52 19.80 0.37 -5.39
N PHE A 53 18.88 1.27 -5.75
CA PHE A 53 18.18 1.25 -7.04
C PHE A 53 18.88 2.13 -8.09
N GLY A 54 20.16 2.43 -7.91
CA GLY A 54 21.01 3.21 -8.81
C GLY A 54 20.82 4.72 -8.65
N ASN A 55 19.57 5.19 -8.62
CA ASN A 55 19.24 6.61 -8.46
C ASN A 55 18.84 7.00 -7.02
N ASN A 56 18.42 6.04 -6.20
CA ASN A 56 18.00 6.25 -4.81
C ASN A 56 18.38 5.02 -3.96
N LYS A 57 18.86 5.27 -2.75
CA LYS A 57 19.03 4.23 -1.73
C LYS A 57 17.77 4.15 -0.90
N ASP A 58 17.22 2.94 -0.79
CA ASP A 58 16.03 2.65 -0.01
C ASP A 58 16.39 2.62 1.48
N THR A 59 16.58 3.83 2.02
CA THR A 59 16.96 4.10 3.42
C THR A 59 15.87 4.97 4.02
N TRP A 60 14.91 4.32 4.64
CA TRP A 60 13.88 4.97 5.43
C TRP A 60 14.41 5.14 6.86
N ASN A 61 14.10 6.26 7.49
CA ASN A 61 14.54 6.55 8.86
C ASN A 61 13.66 5.79 9.88
N ILE A 62 13.54 4.47 9.66
CA ILE A 62 12.62 3.55 10.34
C ILE A 62 12.83 3.53 11.85
N LEU A 63 14.04 3.80 12.33
CA LEU A 63 14.29 3.92 13.77
C LEU A 63 13.50 5.07 14.41
N ASN A 64 13.30 6.18 13.70
CA ASN A 64 12.48 7.28 14.20
C ASN A 64 10.99 6.97 14.07
N GLU A 65 10.57 6.29 13.00
CA GLU A 65 9.17 5.92 12.80
C GLU A 65 8.70 4.82 13.77
N ILE A 66 9.54 3.81 14.06
CA ILE A 66 9.29 2.80 15.11
C ILE A 66 9.19 3.48 16.48
N LYS A 67 10.13 4.38 16.81
CA LYS A 67 10.09 5.13 18.08
C LYS A 67 8.82 5.97 18.23
N ASN A 68 8.30 6.49 17.13
CA ASN A 68 7.10 7.30 17.09
C ASN A 68 5.81 6.49 16.84
N GLY A 69 5.89 5.16 16.74
CA GLY A 69 4.74 4.28 16.53
C GLY A 69 4.08 4.40 15.15
N LEU A 70 4.78 4.98 14.17
CA LEU A 70 4.29 5.23 12.80
C LEU A 70 4.49 4.03 11.87
N TYR A 71 5.35 3.09 12.25
CA TYR A 71 5.61 1.87 11.48
C TYR A 71 5.12 0.63 12.24
N LYS A 72 4.13 -0.07 11.69
CA LYS A 72 3.60 -1.34 12.20
C LYS A 72 3.45 -2.33 11.05
N PRO A 73 4.39 -3.26 10.86
CA PRO A 73 4.45 -4.07 9.65
C PRO A 73 3.32 -5.11 9.52
N PHE A 74 2.59 -5.43 10.60
CA PHE A 74 1.62 -6.56 10.58
C PHE A 74 0.33 -6.34 11.38
N GLU A 75 -0.02 -5.11 11.78
CA GLU A 75 -1.33 -4.83 12.39
C GLU A 75 -2.31 -4.33 11.33
N PHE A 76 -3.17 -5.22 10.84
CA PHE A 76 -4.34 -4.91 10.02
C PHE A 76 -5.57 -4.65 10.88
#